data_AF-A0A2H9MH95-F1
#
_entry.id   AF-A0A2H9MH95-F1
#
_cell.length_a   1.000
_cell.length_b   1.000
_cell.length_c   1.000
_cell.angle_alpha   90.00
_cell.angle_beta   90.00
_cell.angle_gamma   90.00
#
_symmetry.space_group_name_H-M   'P 1'
#
loop_
_entity.id
_entity.type
_entity.pdbx_description
1 polymer ?
#
loop_
_entity_poly.entity_id
_entity_poly.type
_entity_poly.pdbx_seq_one_letter_code
_entity_poly.pdbx_strand_id
1 'polypeptide(L)' 'MFLKTYYPYPGFPPISISGGKCALKCRHCNSVYLRNMIPAPTPESLIKACRKINENNGVGFLL' A
#
# COMPACT_ATOMS: atom_id res chain seq x y z
N MET A 1 14.42 28.13 -6.65
CA MET A 1 13.13 27.48 -6.34
C MET A 1 13.42 26.08 -5.82
N PHE A 2 13.22 25.83 -4.52
CA PHE A 2 13.47 24.51 -3.93
C PHE A 2 12.18 23.69 -3.97
N LEU A 3 12.15 22.64 -4.79
CA LEU A 3 11.05 21.69 -4.84
C LEU A 3 11.21 20.71 -3.67
N LYS A 4 10.31 20.75 -2.68
CA LYS A 4 10.26 19.73 -1.62
C LYS A 4 9.55 18.50 -2.14
N THR A 5 10.30 17.50 -2.59
CA THR A 5 9.77 16.19 -2.99
C THR A 5 9.85 15.20 -1.83
N TYR A 6 8.73 14.56 -1.51
CA TYR A 6 8.69 13.45 -0.56
C TYR A 6 8.82 12.12 -1.31
N TYR A 7 9.71 11.25 -0.84
CA TYR A 7 9.91 9.90 -1.37
C TYR A 7 9.31 8.89 -0.38
N PRO A 8 8.03 8.51 -0.55
CA PRO A 8 7.38 7.60 0.39
C PRO A 8 7.98 6.20 0.33
N TYR A 9 8.48 5.74 -0.82
CA TYR A 9 9.14 4.45 -0.92
C TYR A 9 10.64 4.56 -0.57
N PRO A 10 11.21 3.64 0.23
CA PRO A 10 10.62 2.42 0.79
C PRO A 10 9.98 2.58 2.19
N GLY A 11 9.95 3.79 2.77
CA GLY A 11 9.53 4.01 4.16
C GLY A 11 8.02 3.81 4.44
N PHE A 12 7.17 4.07 3.46
CA PHE A 12 5.70 4.04 3.50
C PHE A 12 5.14 3.32 2.27
N PRO A 13 5.35 2.00 2.14
CA PRO A 13 4.80 1.25 1.02
C PRO A 13 3.27 1.18 1.11
N PRO A 14 2.56 1.16 -0.03
CA PRO A 14 1.12 1.04 -0.06
C PRO A 14 0.64 -0.41 0.09
N ILE A 15 -0.39 -0.62 0.89
CA ILE A 15 -1.02 -1.90 1.21
C ILE A 15 -2.50 -1.83 0.85
N SER A 16 -3.02 -2.86 0.17
CA SER A 16 -4.43 -3.00 -0.15
C SER A 16 -5.10 -4.03 0.77
N ILE A 17 -5.96 -3.57 1.68
CA ILE A 17 -6.77 -4.44 2.56
C ILE A 17 -7.88 -5.19 1.83
N SER A 18 -8.19 -4.81 0.60
CA SER A 18 -9.12 -5.54 -0.25
C SER A 18 -8.43 -6.49 -1.23
N GLY A 19 -7.09 -6.54 -1.19
CA GLY A 19 -6.28 -7.42 -2.05
C GLY A 19 -6.54 -7.21 -3.54
N GLY A 20 -6.76 -5.97 -3.98
CA GLY A 20 -7.05 -5.67 -5.38
C GLY A 20 -8.54 -5.67 -5.75
N LYS A 21 -9.43 -6.05 -4.84
CA LYS A 21 -10.88 -6.04 -5.09
C LYS A 21 -11.46 -4.66 -4.78
N CYS A 22 -12.25 -4.11 -5.71
CA CYS A 22 -13.06 -2.93 -5.46
C CYS A 22 -14.48 -3.22 -5.90
N ALA A 23 -15.46 -3.05 -5.00
CA ALA A 23 -16.87 -3.24 -5.31
C ALA A 23 -17.40 -2.15 -6.27
N LEU A 24 -16.84 -0.95 -6.19
CA LEU A 24 -17.29 0.21 -6.96
C LEU A 24 -16.92 0.12 -8.44
N LYS A 25 -15.73 -0.42 -8.78
CA LYS A 25 -15.18 -0.47 -10.15
C LYS A 25 -15.44 0.81 -10.95
N CYS A 26 -15.10 1.97 -10.35
CA CYS A 26 -15.46 3.27 -10.93
C CYS A 26 -14.77 3.50 -12.28
N ARG A 27 -15.34 4.40 -13.10
CA ARG A 27 -14.80 4.76 -14.42
C ARG A 27 -13.39 5.38 -14.38
N HIS A 28 -12.96 5.91 -13.24
CA HIS A 28 -11.66 6.58 -13.11
C HIS A 28 -10.49 5.60 -12.97
N CYS A 29 -10.65 4.56 -12.14
CA CYS A 29 -9.53 3.64 -11.86
C CYS A 29 -9.85 2.19 -12.17
N ASN A 30 -11.11 1.76 -12.12
CA ASN A 30 -11.51 0.36 -12.30
C ASN A 30 -10.61 -0.66 -11.57
N SER A 31 -10.28 -0.37 -10.31
CA SER A 31 -9.38 -1.17 -9.45
C SER A 31 -7.91 -1.25 -9.91
N VAL A 32 -7.50 -0.51 -10.95
CA VAL A 32 -6.14 -0.57 -11.49
C VAL A 32 -5.09 -0.15 -10.46
N TYR A 33 -5.33 0.90 -9.67
CA TYR A 33 -4.38 1.35 -8.64
C TYR A 33 -4.11 0.31 -7.56
N LEU A 34 -5.08 -0.53 -7.23
CA LEU A 34 -4.93 -1.54 -6.20
C LEU A 34 -3.98 -2.68 -6.62
N ARG A 35 -3.72 -2.85 -7.93
CA ARG A 35 -2.86 -3.92 -8.47
C ARG A 35 -1.39 -3.73 -8.10
N ASN A 36 -0.96 -2.49 -7.90
CA ASN A 36 0.43 -2.14 -7.58
C ASN A 36 0.69 -2.00 -6.07
N MET A 37 -0.33 -2.26 -5.25
CA MET A 37 -0.23 -2.24 -3.79
C MET A 37 0.08 -3.64 -3.26
N ILE A 38 0.69 -3.72 -2.08
CA ILE A 38 0.92 -5.00 -1.39
C ILE A 38 -0.44 -5.55 -0.92
N PRO A 39 -0.89 -6.73 -1.38
CA PRO A 39 -2.20 -7.26 -0.99
C PRO A 39 -2.16 -7.80 0.45
N ALA A 40 -3.11 -7.35 1.28
CA ALA A 40 -3.30 -7.82 2.65
C ALA A 40 -4.79 -7.99 3.02
N PRO A 41 -5.51 -8.94 2.39
CA PRO A 41 -6.96 -9.09 2.56
C PRO A 41 -7.41 -9.66 3.90
N THR A 42 -6.49 -10.21 4.70
CA THR A 42 -6.80 -10.77 6.03
C THR A 42 -5.95 -10.11 7.11
N PRO A 43 -6.42 -10.11 8.38
CA PRO A 43 -5.64 -9.58 9.50
C PRO A 43 -4.23 -10.18 9.61
N GLU A 44 -4.09 -11.48 9.38
CA GLU A 44 -2.79 -12.18 9.46
C GLU A 44 -1.85 -11.72 8.34
N SER A 45 -2.38 -11.53 7.13
CA SER A 45 -1.60 -11.02 6.00
C SER A 45 -1.14 -9.58 6.23
N LEU A 46 -1.98 -8.76 6.87
CA LEU A 46 -1.64 -7.38 7.24
C LEU A 46 -0.54 -7.34 8.29
N ILE A 47 -0.67 -8.12 9.37
CA ILE A 47 0.36 -8.21 10.41
C ILE A 47 1.69 -8.69 9.82
N LYS A 48 1.65 -9.69 8.92
CA LYS A 48 2.85 -10.18 8.23
C LYS A 48 3.48 -9.10 7.35
N ALA A 49 2.68 -8.32 6.62
CA ALA A 49 3.18 -7.20 5.83
C ALA A 49 3.84 -6.13 6.72
N CYS A 50 3.22 -5.74 7.83
CA CYS A 50 3.78 -4.77 8.79
C CYS A 50 5.11 -5.25 9.38
N ARG A 51 5.22 -6.53 9.78
CA ARG A 51 6.47 -7.11 10.26
C ARG A 51 7.58 -7.03 9.22
N LYS A 52 7.27 -7.38 7.97
CA LYS A 52 8.22 -7.29 6.86
C LYS A 52 8.66 -5.87 6.59
N ILE A 53 7.78 -4.87 6.73
CA ILE A 53 8.13 -3.46 6.57
C ILE A 53 9.09 -3.02 7.69
N ASN A 54 8.79 -3.39 8.94
CA ASN A 54 9.64 -3.09 10.08
C ASN A 54 11.03 -3.73 9.96
N GLU A 55 11.11 -4.99 9.52
CA GLU A 55 12.37 -5.69 9.24
C GLU A 55 13.20 -5.00 8.15
N ASN A 56 12.55 -4.31 7.21
CA ASN A 56 13.20 -3.57 6.12
C ASN A 56 13.45 -2.09 6.45
N ASN A 57 13.45 -1.70 7.73
CA ASN A 57 13.61 -0.30 8.19
C ASN A 57 12.54 0.67 7.68
N GLY A 58 11.35 0.16 7.33
CA GLY A 58 10.20 1.00 6.99
C GLY A 58 9.62 1.68 8.22
N VAL A 59 9.11 2.91 8.03
CA VAL A 59 8.59 3.77 9.12
C VAL A 59 7.09 3.54 9.32
N GLY A 60 6.37 3.22 8.26
CA GLY A 60 4.93 2.99 8.28
C GLY A 60 4.42 2.39 6.98
N PHE A 61 3.12 2.50 6.72
CA PHE A 61 2.50 2.04 5.47
C PHE A 61 1.30 2.91 5.12
N LEU A 62 0.89 2.85 3.85
CA LEU A 62 -0.32 3.52 3.34
C LEU A 62 -1.41 2.47 3.11
N LEU A 63 -2.68 2.83 3.35
CA LEU A 63 -3.86 1.97 3.21
C LEU A 63 -4.77 2.44 2.07
#